data_AF-A0AAP0IY94-F1
#
_entry.id   AF-A0AAP0IY94-F1
#
_cell.length_a   1.000
_cell.length_b   1.000
_cell.length_c   1.000
_cell.angle_alpha   90.00
_cell.angle_beta   90.00
_cell.angle_gamma   90.00
#
_symmetry.space_group_name_H-M   'P 1'
#
loop_
_entity.id
_entity.type
_entity.pdbx_description
1 polymer ?
#
loop_
_entity_poly.entity_id
_entity_poly.type
_entity_poly.pdbx_seq_one_letter_code
_entity_poly.pdbx_strand_id
1 'polypeptide(L)'
;MKFGEAFAEYLHGDKELFLEKFSHVEYKKLKKVLKRCRTANGGGSCRLGSREMAESGGGEGEVESSSSPQCCECDSCPLCDEKFFSELMKEASEIAGCFSSRVRRLLHLHISTGMQSCVLQLFHCFRHNKLLKIQQVQMLVEYATMNAIAMRKILKKYDKVHSSANGKNFQLRMRADHMELLQSPWLIELGAFCLNFNGNSEEVSNRFSHQFSCDLSSDQATMRFIVSDSVKLEYTLTCAICLEAVFNPYALSCGHLFCKMCICSAASVMIFEGLKAAPAVSKCPVCREVGVYANSVHMAELDLLLKNRCKEYWKERCIAERAQMVKQSKEYWDSQTKSALGI
;
A
#
# COMPACT_ATOMS: atom_id res chain seq x y z
N MET A 1 -3.66 -22.82 -15.12
CA MET A 1 -3.65 -23.18 -13.69
C MET A 1 -4.74 -22.42 -12.94
N LYS A 2 -5.42 -23.01 -11.95
CA LYS A 2 -6.41 -22.28 -11.14
C LYS A 2 -5.65 -21.35 -10.17
N PHE A 3 -6.10 -20.11 -9.96
CA PHE A 3 -5.39 -19.15 -9.10
C PHE A 3 -5.04 -19.68 -7.70
N GLY A 4 -5.87 -20.54 -7.11
CA GLY A 4 -5.59 -21.09 -5.78
C GLY A 4 -4.40 -22.06 -5.74
N GLU A 5 -4.04 -22.69 -6.87
CA GLU A 5 -2.84 -23.52 -7.03
C GLU A 5 -1.62 -22.60 -7.21
N ALA A 6 -1.71 -21.64 -8.15
CA ALA A 6 -0.64 -20.65 -8.38
C ALA A 6 -0.28 -19.86 -7.12
N PHE A 7 -1.27 -19.44 -6.32
CA PHE A 7 -1.02 -18.75 -5.05
C PHE A 7 -0.39 -19.69 -4.01
N ALA A 8 -0.72 -20.98 -4.01
CA ALA A 8 -0.08 -21.93 -3.10
C ALA A 8 1.37 -22.21 -3.52
N GLU A 9 1.66 -22.35 -4.81
CA GLU A 9 3.02 -22.46 -5.34
C GLU A 9 3.87 -21.24 -4.98
N TYR A 10 3.30 -20.04 -5.16
CA TYR A 10 3.92 -18.79 -4.71
C TYR A 10 4.27 -18.85 -3.21
N LEU A 11 3.32 -19.22 -2.34
CA LEU A 11 3.58 -19.36 -0.90
C LEU A 11 4.62 -20.44 -0.55
N HIS A 12 4.77 -21.47 -1.38
CA HIS A 12 5.82 -22.48 -1.19
C HIS A 12 7.19 -21.93 -1.56
N GLY A 13 7.32 -21.26 -2.71
CA GLY A 13 8.58 -20.59 -3.09
C GLY A 13 8.96 -19.47 -2.12
N ASP A 14 7.98 -18.72 -1.61
CA ASP A 14 8.18 -17.66 -0.61
C ASP A 14 8.83 -18.21 0.67
N LYS A 15 8.34 -19.35 1.19
CA LYS A 15 8.89 -20.00 2.40
C LYS A 15 10.33 -20.48 2.24
N GLU A 16 10.75 -20.82 1.03
CA GLU A 16 12.12 -21.27 0.75
C GLU A 16 13.09 -20.09 0.57
N LEU A 17 12.58 -18.93 0.14
CA LEU A 17 13.39 -17.75 -0.15
C LEU A 17 13.52 -16.78 1.04
N PHE A 18 12.69 -16.89 2.07
CA PHE A 18 12.67 -15.96 3.21
C PHE A 18 13.11 -16.57 4.55
N LEU A 19 14.04 -15.89 5.24
CA LEU A 19 14.45 -16.21 6.61
C LEU A 19 13.48 -15.67 7.68
N GLU A 20 12.65 -14.67 7.35
CA GLU A 20 11.65 -14.08 8.25
C GLU A 20 10.22 -14.34 7.72
N LYS A 21 9.28 -14.67 8.62
CA LYS A 21 7.89 -15.00 8.28
C LYS A 21 7.15 -13.79 7.67
N PHE A 22 6.49 -13.98 6.51
CA PHE A 22 5.56 -13.03 5.91
C PHE A 22 4.12 -13.39 6.29
N SER A 23 3.30 -12.38 6.57
CA SER A 23 1.84 -12.57 6.64
C SER A 23 1.29 -12.61 5.22
N HIS A 24 0.40 -13.55 4.91
CA HIS A 24 -0.27 -13.61 3.62
C HIS A 24 -1.76 -13.84 3.82
N VAL A 25 -2.53 -13.61 2.76
CA VAL A 25 -3.95 -13.96 2.75
C VAL A 25 -4.08 -15.47 2.97
N GLU A 26 -4.83 -15.88 3.97
CA GLU A 26 -5.13 -17.29 4.26
C GLU A 26 -6.23 -17.80 3.32
N TYR A 27 -5.93 -17.74 2.02
CA TYR A 27 -6.90 -17.94 0.93
C TYR A 27 -7.62 -19.29 1.02
N LYS A 28 -6.93 -20.34 1.49
CA LYS A 28 -7.53 -21.66 1.74
C LYS A 28 -8.49 -21.64 2.94
N LYS A 29 -8.13 -20.98 4.05
CA LYS A 29 -8.97 -20.83 5.25
C LYS A 29 -10.23 -20.04 4.92
N LEU A 30 -10.10 -18.89 4.26
CA LEU A 30 -11.24 -18.07 3.83
C LEU A 30 -12.16 -18.81 2.85
N LYS A 31 -11.60 -19.58 1.90
CA LYS A 31 -12.42 -20.44 1.03
C LYS A 31 -13.20 -21.50 1.80
N LYS A 32 -12.68 -22.03 2.92
CA LYS A 32 -13.39 -23.01 3.76
C LYS A 32 -14.58 -22.36 4.47
N VAL A 33 -14.46 -21.12 4.94
CA VAL A 33 -15.59 -20.35 5.52
C VAL A 33 -16.75 -20.28 4.51
N LEU A 34 -16.44 -19.90 3.26
CA LEU A 34 -17.45 -19.81 2.19
C LEU A 34 -18.05 -21.16 1.76
N LYS A 35 -17.31 -22.26 1.91
CA LYS A 35 -17.82 -23.60 1.58
C LYS A 35 -18.87 -24.08 2.59
N ARG A 36 -18.64 -23.82 3.88
CA ARG A 36 -19.58 -24.19 4.95
C ARG A 36 -20.96 -23.56 4.74
N CYS A 37 -21.01 -22.33 4.23
CA CYS A 37 -22.25 -21.66 3.88
C CYS A 37 -23.05 -22.39 2.80
N ARG A 38 -22.38 -22.89 1.75
CA ARG A 38 -23.04 -23.64 0.66
C ARG A 38 -23.67 -24.94 1.14
N THR A 39 -23.02 -25.64 2.08
CA THR A 39 -23.48 -26.94 2.57
C THR A 39 -24.64 -26.81 3.58
N ALA A 40 -24.73 -25.68 4.29
CA ALA A 40 -25.81 -25.44 5.25
C ALA A 40 -27.18 -25.17 4.60
N ASN A 41 -27.25 -25.00 3.27
CA ASN A 41 -28.47 -24.63 2.55
C ASN A 41 -29.32 -25.82 2.08
N GLY A 42 -29.09 -27.02 2.61
CA GLY A 42 -29.91 -28.22 2.36
C GLY A 42 -31.27 -28.22 3.08
N GLY A 43 -31.59 -27.18 3.86
CA GLY A 43 -32.89 -27.03 4.51
C GLY A 43 -32.78 -26.19 5.78
N GLY A 44 -33.21 -24.93 5.69
CA GLY A 44 -33.37 -24.05 6.85
C GLY A 44 -32.49 -22.80 6.78
N SER A 45 -33.15 -21.65 6.62
CA SER A 45 -32.64 -20.30 6.87
C SER A 45 -31.59 -20.28 7.99
N CYS A 46 -30.46 -19.59 7.79
CA CYS A 46 -29.43 -19.33 8.79
C CYS A 46 -29.99 -18.58 10.00
N ARG A 47 -30.74 -19.27 10.86
CA ARG A 47 -31.20 -18.73 12.14
C ARG A 47 -30.12 -18.97 13.18
N LEU A 48 -29.79 -17.89 13.90
CA LEU A 48 -29.10 -17.98 15.19
C LEU A 48 -29.90 -18.93 16.09
N GLY A 49 -29.25 -19.97 16.60
CA GLY A 49 -29.87 -20.90 17.53
C GLY A 49 -28.86 -21.89 18.07
N SER A 50 -28.33 -21.60 19.25
CA SER A 50 -27.57 -22.48 20.13
C SER A 50 -28.19 -23.87 20.22
N ARG A 51 -27.39 -24.94 20.07
CA ARG A 51 -27.57 -26.14 20.91
C ARG A 51 -26.37 -27.07 20.93
N GLU A 52 -26.04 -27.43 22.15
CA GLU A 52 -25.08 -28.41 22.61
C GLU A 52 -25.49 -29.84 22.22
N MET A 53 -24.47 -30.69 22.07
CA MET A 53 -24.39 -32.16 22.24
C MET A 53 -25.66 -33.02 22.03
N ALA A 54 -25.56 -33.97 21.10
CA ALA A 54 -26.00 -35.36 21.33
C ALA A 54 -25.28 -36.31 20.37
N GLU A 55 -24.57 -37.29 20.93
CA GLU A 55 -24.14 -38.51 20.25
C GLU A 55 -25.35 -39.37 19.87
N SER A 56 -25.31 -40.02 18.70
CA SER A 56 -25.65 -41.45 18.52
C SER A 56 -25.59 -41.89 17.05
N GLY A 57 -24.71 -42.87 16.79
CA GLY A 57 -24.96 -44.10 16.01
C GLY A 57 -25.61 -44.07 14.62
N GLY A 58 -24.80 -44.44 13.62
CA GLY A 58 -25.05 -45.58 12.72
C GLY A 58 -26.03 -45.42 11.55
N GLY A 59 -25.54 -45.61 10.32
CA GLY A 59 -26.38 -45.93 9.15
C GLY A 59 -25.79 -45.47 7.82
N GLU A 60 -25.12 -46.39 7.12
CA GLU A 60 -24.68 -46.24 5.74
C GLU A 60 -25.87 -46.13 4.78
N GLY A 61 -25.74 -45.28 3.76
CA GLY A 61 -26.73 -45.08 2.72
C GLY A 61 -26.24 -44.05 1.71
N GLU A 62 -25.42 -44.51 0.77
CA GLU A 62 -25.03 -43.74 -0.41
C GLU A 62 -26.27 -43.43 -1.26
N VAL A 63 -26.62 -42.14 -1.36
CA VAL A 63 -27.52 -41.64 -2.40
C VAL A 63 -26.76 -40.55 -3.16
N GLU A 64 -26.22 -40.94 -4.30
CA GLU A 64 -25.72 -40.01 -5.31
C GLU A 64 -26.90 -39.23 -5.90
N SER A 65 -27.14 -38.02 -5.38
CA SER A 65 -27.96 -37.03 -6.06
C SER A 65 -27.06 -36.01 -6.76
N SER A 66 -27.11 -36.03 -8.08
CA SER A 66 -26.49 -35.10 -9.02
C SER A 66 -27.09 -33.69 -8.90
N SER A 67 -26.79 -32.97 -7.81
CA SER A 67 -27.20 -31.57 -7.65
C SER A 67 -26.05 -30.62 -8.00
N SER A 68 -26.25 -29.82 -9.05
CA SER A 68 -25.44 -28.65 -9.39
C SER A 68 -25.13 -27.77 -8.17
N PRO A 69 -23.99 -27.06 -8.10
CA PRO A 69 -23.62 -26.29 -6.92
C PRO A 69 -24.56 -25.10 -6.71
N GLN A 70 -25.62 -25.29 -5.94
CA GLN A 70 -26.62 -24.27 -5.62
C GLN A 70 -25.97 -23.14 -4.81
N CYS A 71 -26.14 -21.90 -5.27
CA CYS A 71 -25.69 -20.69 -4.59
C CYS A 71 -26.60 -20.40 -3.39
N CYS A 72 -26.10 -19.66 -2.40
CA CYS A 72 -26.98 -19.18 -1.32
C CYS A 72 -27.89 -18.09 -1.89
N GLU A 73 -29.21 -18.26 -1.79
CA GLU A 73 -30.19 -17.19 -2.01
C GLU A 73 -30.32 -16.34 -0.74
N CYS A 74 -29.18 -15.87 -0.21
CA CYS A 74 -29.13 -15.03 0.97
C CYS A 74 -28.33 -13.76 0.68
N ASP A 75 -29.02 -12.63 0.53
CA ASP A 75 -28.40 -11.32 0.26
C ASP A 75 -27.38 -10.90 1.35
N SER A 76 -27.54 -11.45 2.57
CA SER A 76 -26.60 -11.29 3.69
C SER A 76 -26.62 -12.54 4.58
N CYS A 77 -25.45 -13.03 5.00
CA CYS A 77 -25.32 -14.17 5.90
C CYS A 77 -24.52 -13.73 7.14
N PRO A 78 -25.17 -13.28 8.23
CA PRO A 78 -24.51 -12.63 9.36
C PRO A 78 -23.29 -13.40 9.91
N LEU A 79 -23.38 -14.73 9.98
CA LEU A 79 -22.29 -15.60 10.43
C LEU A 79 -21.10 -15.64 9.47
N CYS A 80 -21.36 -15.58 8.15
CA CYS A 80 -20.31 -15.49 7.15
C CYS A 80 -19.77 -14.08 7.07
N ASP A 81 -20.63 -13.06 7.06
CA ASP A 81 -20.26 -11.64 7.05
C ASP A 81 -19.30 -11.34 8.22
N GLU A 82 -19.70 -11.64 9.46
CA GLU A 82 -18.89 -11.35 10.65
C GLU A 82 -17.54 -12.08 10.60
N LYS A 83 -17.56 -13.40 10.39
CA LYS A 83 -16.32 -14.20 10.45
C LYS A 83 -15.40 -13.97 9.26
N PHE A 84 -15.94 -13.82 8.05
CA PHE A 84 -15.14 -13.65 6.85
C PHE A 84 -14.51 -12.26 6.79
N PHE A 85 -15.30 -11.20 7.02
CA PHE A 85 -14.81 -9.84 6.90
C PHE A 85 -13.89 -9.43 8.06
N SER A 86 -14.11 -9.93 9.28
CA SER A 86 -13.20 -9.68 10.41
C SER A 86 -11.83 -10.33 10.18
N GLU A 87 -11.79 -11.61 9.79
CA GLU A 87 -10.55 -12.32 9.48
C GLU A 87 -9.80 -11.68 8.31
N LEU A 88 -10.50 -11.36 7.21
CA LEU A 88 -9.88 -10.71 6.06
C LEU A 88 -9.36 -9.30 6.41
N MET A 89 -10.07 -8.55 7.25
CA MET A 89 -9.62 -7.23 7.71
C MET A 89 -8.35 -7.33 8.55
N LYS A 90 -8.29 -8.31 9.45
CA LYS A 90 -7.09 -8.59 10.24
C LYS A 90 -5.91 -8.98 9.34
N GLU A 91 -6.11 -9.94 8.43
CA GLU A 91 -5.10 -10.36 7.47
C GLU A 91 -4.60 -9.16 6.63
N ALA A 92 -5.52 -8.31 6.14
CA ALA A 92 -5.15 -7.14 5.36
C ALA A 92 -4.31 -6.12 6.12
N SER A 93 -4.67 -5.82 7.37
CA SER A 93 -3.89 -4.92 8.22
C SER A 93 -2.50 -5.48 8.50
N GLU A 94 -2.37 -6.77 8.79
CA GLU A 94 -1.07 -7.43 9.02
C GLU A 94 -0.20 -7.39 7.77
N ILE A 95 -0.77 -7.68 6.60
CA ILE A 95 -0.07 -7.65 5.30
C ILE A 95 0.38 -6.22 4.95
N ALA A 96 -0.48 -5.21 5.13
CA ALA A 96 -0.13 -3.81 4.88
C ALA A 96 0.99 -3.31 5.82
N GLY A 97 0.91 -3.65 7.11
CA GLY A 97 1.94 -3.34 8.10
C GLY A 97 3.27 -4.05 7.79
N CYS A 98 3.20 -5.32 7.40
CA CYS A 98 4.34 -6.13 6.99
C CYS A 98 5.04 -5.52 5.76
N PHE A 99 4.28 -5.19 4.71
CA PHE A 99 4.80 -4.57 3.49
C PHE A 99 5.49 -3.23 3.78
N SER A 100 4.78 -2.32 4.47
CA SER A 100 5.30 -0.99 4.78
C SER A 100 6.56 -1.03 5.62
N SER A 101 6.62 -1.90 6.63
CA SER A 101 7.80 -2.09 7.48
C SER A 101 9.02 -2.56 6.69
N ARG A 102 8.83 -3.53 5.80
CA ARG A 102 9.93 -4.11 5.00
C ARG A 102 10.43 -3.17 3.92
N VAL A 103 9.53 -2.47 3.22
CA VAL A 103 9.92 -1.42 2.28
C VAL A 103 10.71 -0.34 3.03
N ARG A 104 10.21 0.14 4.17
CA ARG A 104 10.94 1.14 4.99
C ARG A 104 12.34 0.67 5.38
N ARG A 105 12.50 -0.58 5.81
CA ARG A 105 13.81 -1.17 6.17
C ARG A 105 14.75 -1.21 4.96
N LEU A 106 14.23 -1.60 3.79
CA LEU A 106 14.99 -1.64 2.54
C LEU A 106 15.49 -0.24 2.13
N LEU A 107 14.61 0.76 2.18
CA LEU A 107 14.92 2.13 1.73
C LEU A 107 15.78 2.92 2.70
N HIS A 108 15.61 2.72 4.01
CA HIS A 108 16.45 3.37 5.02
C HIS A 108 17.94 3.11 4.77
N LEU A 109 18.30 1.90 4.32
CA LEU A 109 19.67 1.51 3.98
C LEU A 109 20.19 2.11 2.67
N HIS A 110 19.34 2.71 1.84
CA HIS A 110 19.74 3.42 0.62
C HIS A 110 19.95 4.91 0.87
N ILE A 111 19.08 5.52 1.69
CA ILE A 111 19.13 6.96 1.99
C ILE A 111 20.21 7.27 3.04
N SER A 112 20.44 6.39 4.02
CA SER A 112 21.48 6.60 5.05
C SER A 112 22.90 6.59 4.49
N THR A 113 23.10 6.06 3.27
CA THR A 113 24.37 6.14 2.54
C THR A 113 24.48 7.44 1.74
N GLY A 114 24.11 8.58 2.34
CA GLY A 114 24.09 9.94 1.78
C GLY A 114 25.40 10.48 1.18
N MET A 115 26.38 9.63 0.90
CA MET A 115 27.53 9.89 0.05
C MET A 115 27.29 9.35 -1.36
N GLN A 116 26.34 9.93 -2.10
CA GLN A 116 26.15 9.65 -3.53
C GLN A 116 27.23 10.29 -4.43
N SER A 117 28.48 10.40 -3.98
CA SER A 117 29.59 10.74 -4.89
C SER A 117 30.93 10.03 -4.61
N CYS A 118 31.19 9.49 -3.41
CA CYS A 118 32.49 8.88 -3.10
C CYS A 118 32.45 7.35 -2.87
N VAL A 119 31.31 6.73 -2.58
CA VAL A 119 31.29 5.30 -2.19
C VAL A 119 30.96 4.37 -3.35
N LEU A 120 30.37 4.89 -4.43
CA LEU A 120 30.13 4.11 -5.64
C LEU A 120 31.45 3.55 -6.18
N GLN A 121 32.57 4.26 -6.06
CA GLN A 121 33.89 3.87 -6.60
C GLN A 121 34.51 2.59 -5.98
N LEU A 122 33.97 2.03 -4.89
CA LEU A 122 34.39 0.73 -4.32
C LEU A 122 33.58 -0.45 -4.92
N PHE A 123 33.39 -0.44 -6.24
CA PHE A 123 32.41 -1.22 -7.01
C PHE A 123 32.54 -2.75 -6.98
N HIS A 124 33.59 -3.35 -6.40
CA HIS A 124 33.80 -4.80 -6.48
C HIS A 124 33.21 -5.60 -5.29
N CYS A 125 33.22 -5.07 -4.06
CA CYS A 125 32.61 -5.74 -2.89
C CYS A 125 31.08 -5.54 -2.81
N PHE A 126 30.52 -4.59 -3.55
CA PHE A 126 29.09 -4.24 -3.52
C PHE A 126 28.20 -5.00 -4.52
N ARG A 127 28.75 -5.75 -5.49
CA ARG A 127 27.94 -6.50 -6.48
C ARG A 127 27.00 -7.51 -5.84
N HIS A 128 27.43 -8.21 -4.79
CA HIS A 128 26.58 -9.18 -4.08
C HIS A 128 25.45 -8.49 -3.31
N ASN A 129 25.74 -7.39 -2.60
CA ASN A 129 24.74 -6.56 -1.92
C ASN A 129 23.71 -5.93 -2.90
N LYS A 130 24.15 -5.58 -4.12
CA LYS A 130 23.30 -5.05 -5.19
C LYS A 130 22.27 -6.08 -5.67
N LEU A 131 22.71 -7.30 -5.97
CA LEU A 131 21.81 -8.37 -6.41
C LEU A 131 20.79 -8.76 -5.33
N LEU A 132 21.21 -8.80 -4.06
CA LEU A 132 20.33 -9.09 -2.93
C LEU A 132 19.24 -8.03 -2.74
N LYS A 133 19.57 -6.73 -2.85
CA LYS A 133 18.58 -5.64 -2.76
C LYS A 133 17.56 -5.73 -3.90
N ILE A 134 18.02 -6.06 -5.11
CA ILE A 134 17.17 -6.26 -6.28
C ILE A 134 16.21 -7.42 -6.07
N GLN A 135 16.73 -8.56 -5.61
CA GLN A 135 15.89 -9.69 -5.28
C GLN A 135 14.84 -9.31 -4.23
N GLN A 136 15.23 -8.61 -3.16
CA GLN A 136 14.27 -8.12 -2.14
C GLN A 136 13.18 -7.20 -2.72
N VAL A 137 13.52 -6.29 -3.64
CA VAL A 137 12.52 -5.46 -4.33
C VAL A 137 11.55 -6.33 -5.13
N GLN A 138 12.05 -7.26 -5.94
CA GLN A 138 11.19 -8.13 -6.77
C GLN A 138 10.23 -8.91 -5.90
N MET A 139 10.73 -9.47 -4.79
CA MET A 139 9.92 -10.21 -3.84
C MET A 139 8.85 -9.33 -3.18
N LEU A 140 9.16 -8.08 -2.82
CA LEU A 140 8.18 -7.16 -2.23
C LEU A 140 7.09 -6.75 -3.25
N VAL A 141 7.46 -6.54 -4.51
CA VAL A 141 6.52 -6.23 -5.58
C VAL A 141 5.60 -7.42 -5.87
N GLU A 142 6.16 -8.62 -5.93
CA GLU A 142 5.39 -9.85 -6.12
C GLU A 142 4.48 -10.11 -4.92
N TYR A 143 4.98 -9.93 -3.70
CA TYR A 143 4.20 -10.03 -2.47
C TYR A 143 2.99 -9.09 -2.46
N ALA A 144 3.20 -7.81 -2.77
CA ALA A 144 2.11 -6.83 -2.86
C ALA A 144 1.08 -7.22 -3.93
N THR A 145 1.57 -7.67 -5.08
CA THR A 145 0.74 -8.09 -6.23
C THR A 145 -0.10 -9.31 -5.89
N MET A 146 0.52 -10.37 -5.39
CA MET A 146 -0.13 -11.65 -5.12
C MET A 146 -1.16 -11.53 -3.99
N ASN A 147 -0.84 -10.83 -2.91
CA ASN A 147 -1.79 -10.59 -1.83
C ASN A 147 -2.97 -9.71 -2.30
N ALA A 148 -2.72 -8.64 -3.05
CA ALA A 148 -3.81 -7.81 -3.57
C ALA A 148 -4.72 -8.56 -4.55
N ILE A 149 -4.16 -9.42 -5.42
CA ILE A 149 -4.96 -10.28 -6.30
C ILE A 149 -5.76 -11.30 -5.48
N ALA A 150 -5.16 -11.92 -4.46
CA ALA A 150 -5.84 -12.87 -3.58
C ALA A 150 -7.02 -12.22 -2.85
N MET A 151 -6.84 -11.02 -2.28
CA MET A 151 -7.92 -10.24 -1.66
C MET A 151 -9.05 -9.95 -2.65
N ARG A 152 -8.73 -9.43 -3.84
CA ARG A 152 -9.74 -9.16 -4.88
C ARG A 152 -10.50 -10.42 -5.30
N LYS A 153 -9.79 -11.54 -5.47
CA LYS A 153 -10.42 -12.80 -5.89
C LYS A 153 -11.26 -13.43 -4.79
N ILE A 154 -10.86 -13.35 -3.52
CA ILE A 154 -11.66 -13.91 -2.42
C ILE A 154 -12.93 -13.09 -2.17
N LEU A 155 -12.86 -11.76 -2.31
CA LEU A 155 -14.02 -10.87 -2.24
C LEU A 155 -14.99 -11.12 -3.40
N LYS A 156 -14.50 -11.22 -4.65
CA LYS A 156 -15.35 -11.63 -5.78
C LYS A 156 -15.98 -13.00 -5.58
N LYS A 157 -15.27 -13.92 -4.91
CA LYS A 157 -15.80 -15.24 -4.58
C LYS A 157 -16.89 -15.16 -3.51
N TYR A 158 -16.78 -14.24 -2.56
CA TYR A 158 -17.81 -13.94 -1.57
C TYR A 158 -19.11 -13.54 -2.27
N ASP A 159 -19.04 -12.51 -3.12
CA ASP A 159 -20.18 -11.99 -3.88
C ASP A 159 -20.82 -13.08 -4.73
N LYS A 160 -20.01 -13.93 -5.36
CA LYS A 160 -20.51 -15.07 -6.15
C LYS A 160 -21.18 -16.17 -5.30
N VAL A 161 -20.82 -16.34 -4.02
CA VAL A 161 -21.40 -17.38 -3.15
C VAL A 161 -22.75 -16.94 -2.57
N HIS A 162 -22.86 -15.66 -2.23
CA HIS A 162 -24.02 -15.07 -1.56
C HIS A 162 -24.89 -14.23 -2.50
N SER A 163 -24.55 -14.16 -3.79
CA SER A 163 -25.25 -13.32 -4.78
C SER A 163 -25.40 -11.86 -4.35
N SER A 164 -24.41 -11.32 -3.63
CA SER A 164 -24.46 -10.00 -3.01
C SER A 164 -23.37 -9.05 -3.52
N ALA A 165 -23.37 -7.80 -3.04
CA ALA A 165 -22.35 -6.80 -3.32
C ALA A 165 -21.43 -6.50 -2.10
N ASN A 166 -21.55 -7.28 -1.02
CA ASN A 166 -20.86 -6.99 0.25
C ASN A 166 -19.34 -7.10 0.12
N GLY A 167 -18.82 -8.02 -0.69
CA GLY A 167 -17.41 -8.14 -1.00
C GLY A 167 -16.86 -6.90 -1.72
N LYS A 168 -17.59 -6.36 -2.70
CA LYS A 168 -17.25 -5.09 -3.35
C LYS A 168 -17.29 -3.91 -2.38
N ASN A 169 -18.32 -3.82 -1.54
CA ASN A 169 -18.45 -2.75 -0.53
C ASN A 169 -17.32 -2.83 0.50
N PHE A 170 -16.96 -4.04 0.94
CA PHE A 170 -15.82 -4.26 1.81
C PHE A 170 -14.50 -3.87 1.15
N GLN A 171 -14.32 -4.12 -0.15
CA GLN A 171 -13.14 -3.64 -0.88
C GLN A 171 -13.03 -2.11 -0.85
N LEU A 172 -14.15 -1.39 -1.02
CA LEU A 172 -14.17 0.06 -0.90
C LEU A 172 -13.83 0.52 0.53
N ARG A 173 -14.33 -0.19 1.55
CA ARG A 173 -13.95 0.07 2.94
C ARG A 173 -12.45 -0.12 3.17
N MET A 174 -11.87 -1.22 2.69
CA MET A 174 -10.42 -1.44 2.78
C MET A 174 -9.59 -0.34 2.11
N ARG A 175 -10.09 0.26 1.04
CA ARG A 175 -9.47 1.42 0.39
C ARG A 175 -9.53 2.66 1.27
N ALA A 176 -10.69 2.92 1.86
CA ALA A 176 -10.87 4.04 2.79
C ALA A 176 -10.02 3.87 4.06
N ASP A 177 -9.76 2.63 4.48
CA ASP A 177 -8.88 2.29 5.61
C ASP A 177 -7.39 2.17 5.20
N HIS A 178 -7.04 2.52 3.95
CA HIS A 178 -5.67 2.54 3.42
C HIS A 178 -4.92 1.20 3.47
N MET A 179 -5.67 0.09 3.40
CA MET A 179 -5.13 -1.28 3.44
C MET A 179 -4.90 -1.89 2.06
N GLU A 180 -5.31 -1.23 0.97
CA GLU A 180 -5.03 -1.72 -0.38
C GLU A 180 -3.55 -1.51 -0.73
N LEU A 181 -2.77 -2.60 -0.69
CA LEU A 181 -1.33 -2.62 -0.98
C LEU A 181 -0.93 -1.89 -2.27
N LEU A 182 -1.74 -2.06 -3.31
CA LEU A 182 -1.51 -1.47 -4.63
C LEU A 182 -1.80 0.04 -4.69
N GLN A 183 -2.30 0.64 -3.63
CA GLN A 183 -2.46 2.09 -3.47
C GLN A 183 -1.59 2.63 -2.32
N SER A 184 -0.71 1.78 -1.76
CA SER A 184 0.14 2.17 -0.66
C SER A 184 1.22 3.15 -1.14
N PRO A 185 1.48 4.25 -0.41
CA PRO A 185 2.62 5.12 -0.68
C PRO A 185 3.95 4.37 -0.75
N TRP A 186 4.10 3.30 0.02
CA TRP A 186 5.30 2.47 0.01
C TRP A 186 5.54 1.78 -1.34
N LEU A 187 4.51 1.53 -2.14
CA LEU A 187 4.69 1.01 -3.50
C LEU A 187 5.20 2.08 -4.47
N ILE A 188 4.83 3.35 -4.28
CA ILE A 188 5.37 4.49 -5.03
C ILE A 188 6.85 4.66 -4.68
N GLU A 189 7.21 4.63 -3.39
CA GLU A 189 8.60 4.69 -2.94
C GLU A 189 9.44 3.53 -3.50
N LEU A 190 8.90 2.30 -3.48
CA LEU A 190 9.57 1.14 -4.05
C LEU A 190 9.79 1.29 -5.56
N GLY A 191 8.80 1.83 -6.28
CA GLY A 191 8.91 2.16 -7.70
C GLY A 191 9.96 3.24 -7.97
N ALA A 192 9.99 4.30 -7.16
CA ALA A 192 10.99 5.36 -7.26
C ALA A 192 12.41 4.82 -7.01
N PHE A 193 12.58 3.96 -6.01
CA PHE A 193 13.83 3.25 -5.75
C PHE A 193 14.30 2.46 -6.97
N CYS A 194 13.42 1.64 -7.58
CA CYS A 194 13.74 0.88 -8.80
C CYS A 194 14.26 1.78 -9.92
N LEU A 195 13.58 2.91 -10.15
CA LEU A 195 13.92 3.86 -11.21
C LEU A 195 15.23 4.60 -10.93
N ASN A 196 15.50 4.97 -9.68
CA ASN A 196 16.78 5.54 -9.26
C ASN A 196 17.91 4.52 -9.41
N PHE A 197 17.64 3.25 -9.12
CA PHE A 197 18.64 2.18 -9.13
C PHE A 197 19.08 1.77 -10.53
N ASN A 198 18.16 1.75 -11.49
CA ASN A 198 18.42 1.39 -12.89
C ASN A 198 19.33 2.38 -13.64
N GLY A 199 19.50 3.61 -13.15
CA GLY A 199 20.41 4.59 -13.77
C GLY A 199 21.90 4.23 -13.71
N ASN A 200 22.28 3.19 -12.94
CA ASN A 200 23.67 2.96 -12.53
C ASN A 200 24.32 1.64 -13.01
N SER A 201 23.71 0.81 -13.88
CA SER A 201 24.36 -0.40 -14.46
C SER A 201 23.59 -1.04 -15.61
N GLU A 202 24.23 -1.18 -16.78
CA GLU A 202 23.66 -1.75 -18.01
C GLU A 202 23.21 -3.23 -17.90
N GLU A 203 23.87 -4.06 -17.09
CA GLU A 203 23.51 -5.49 -16.96
C GLU A 203 22.24 -5.76 -16.13
N VAL A 204 21.79 -4.80 -15.32
CA VAL A 204 20.71 -5.02 -14.33
C VAL A 204 19.44 -4.21 -14.63
N SER A 205 19.55 -3.20 -15.50
CA SER A 205 18.44 -2.38 -15.97
C SER A 205 17.31 -3.21 -16.58
N ASN A 206 17.61 -4.37 -17.18
CA ASN A 206 16.61 -5.13 -17.94
C ASN A 206 15.55 -5.84 -17.06
N ARG A 207 15.77 -6.04 -15.76
CA ARG A 207 14.83 -6.80 -14.90
C ARG A 207 13.69 -5.99 -14.30
N PHE A 208 13.84 -4.68 -14.13
CA PHE A 208 12.79 -3.79 -13.58
C PHE A 208 12.23 -2.79 -14.57
N SER A 209 12.96 -2.53 -15.67
CA SER A 209 12.61 -1.50 -16.66
C SER A 209 11.22 -1.67 -17.25
N HIS A 210 10.68 -2.90 -17.26
CA HIS A 210 9.33 -3.15 -17.77
C HIS A 210 8.22 -2.97 -16.73
N GLN A 211 8.53 -2.94 -15.43
CA GLN A 211 7.50 -2.94 -14.39
C GLN A 211 7.17 -1.56 -13.87
N PHE A 212 8.16 -0.68 -13.76
CA PHE A 212 7.97 0.72 -13.35
C PHE A 212 8.43 1.67 -14.44
N SER A 213 7.66 2.72 -14.66
CA SER A 213 8.05 3.84 -15.51
C SER A 213 7.59 5.15 -14.89
N CYS A 214 8.23 6.25 -15.28
CA CYS A 214 7.92 7.58 -14.78
C CYS A 214 8.01 8.56 -15.94
N ASP A 215 6.93 9.30 -16.15
CA ASP A 215 6.77 10.31 -17.18
C ASP A 215 6.57 11.67 -16.51
N LEU A 216 7.47 12.59 -16.82
CA LEU A 216 7.50 13.95 -16.28
C LEU A 216 7.41 14.98 -17.42
N SER A 217 7.11 14.53 -18.64
CA SER A 217 7.12 15.36 -19.84
C SER A 217 5.77 16.01 -20.15
N SER A 218 4.68 15.48 -19.59
CA SER A 218 3.32 16.01 -19.68
C SER A 218 3.02 17.07 -18.62
N ASP A 219 1.95 17.85 -18.85
CA ASP A 219 1.28 18.70 -17.86
C ASP A 219 1.00 17.99 -16.53
N GLN A 220 0.83 16.66 -16.56
CA GLN A 220 0.68 15.81 -15.39
C GLN A 220 1.87 14.86 -15.22
N ALA A 221 2.65 15.05 -14.15
CA ALA A 221 3.71 14.11 -13.77
C ALA A 221 3.09 12.78 -13.27
N THR A 222 3.51 11.64 -13.82
CA THR A 222 2.93 10.32 -13.51
C THR A 222 3.98 9.22 -13.32
N MET A 223 3.71 8.31 -12.39
CA MET A 223 4.43 7.04 -12.25
C MET A 223 3.50 5.90 -12.60
N ARG A 224 3.94 5.00 -13.49
CA ARG A 224 3.16 3.83 -13.90
C ARG A 224 3.80 2.55 -13.39
N PHE A 225 2.96 1.65 -12.89
CA PHE A 225 3.34 0.31 -12.45
C PHE A 225 2.53 -0.75 -13.20
N ILE A 226 3.23 -1.66 -13.87
CA ILE A 226 2.63 -2.76 -14.62
C ILE A 226 2.60 -4.01 -13.73
N VAL A 227 1.41 -4.34 -13.23
CA VAL A 227 1.19 -5.50 -12.35
C VAL A 227 1.18 -6.80 -13.18
N SER A 228 0.57 -6.72 -14.37
CA SER A 228 0.49 -7.77 -15.38
C SER A 228 0.12 -7.11 -16.72
N ASP A 229 0.19 -7.83 -17.83
CA ASP A 229 -0.14 -7.31 -19.18
C ASP A 229 -1.52 -6.63 -19.28
N SER A 230 -2.43 -6.97 -18.35
CA SER A 230 -3.81 -6.44 -18.30
C SER A 230 -4.08 -5.41 -17.20
N VAL A 231 -3.16 -5.22 -16.24
CA VAL A 231 -3.38 -4.34 -15.08
C VAL A 231 -2.22 -3.36 -14.95
N LYS A 232 -2.52 -2.10 -15.25
CA LYS A 232 -1.62 -0.95 -15.11
C LYS A 232 -2.16 -0.04 -14.02
N LEU A 233 -1.29 0.35 -13.09
CA LEU A 233 -1.58 1.36 -12.09
C LEU A 233 -0.85 2.64 -12.48
N GLU A 234 -1.50 3.77 -12.27
CA GLU A 234 -0.95 5.09 -12.53
C GLU A 234 -1.12 5.95 -11.28
N TYR A 235 -0.01 6.53 -10.84
CA TYR A 235 0.07 7.41 -9.69
C TYR A 235 0.39 8.81 -10.17
N THR A 236 -0.49 9.76 -9.87
CA THR A 236 -0.24 11.17 -10.14
C THR A 236 0.80 11.71 -9.17
N LEU A 237 1.90 12.23 -9.70
CA LEU A 237 3.00 12.88 -8.96
C LEU A 237 2.82 14.40 -8.91
N THR A 238 1.58 14.86 -9.01
CA THR A 238 1.20 16.28 -9.02
C THR A 238 0.53 16.62 -7.70
N CYS A 239 0.95 17.72 -7.08
CA CYS A 239 0.39 18.21 -5.82
C CYS A 239 -1.00 18.80 -6.07
N ALA A 240 -2.02 18.32 -5.37
CA ALA A 240 -3.40 18.82 -5.54
C ALA A 240 -3.62 20.27 -5.05
N ILE A 241 -2.62 20.89 -4.42
CA ILE A 241 -2.71 22.27 -3.90
C ILE A 241 -2.05 23.25 -4.87
N CYS A 242 -0.79 23.03 -5.25
CA CYS A 242 -0.08 23.93 -6.17
C CYS A 242 -0.21 23.52 -7.63
N LEU A 243 -0.78 22.35 -7.93
CA LEU A 243 -0.98 21.79 -9.27
C LEU A 243 0.31 21.58 -10.09
N GLU A 244 1.46 21.59 -9.40
CA GLU A 244 2.79 21.31 -9.97
C GLU A 244 3.27 19.92 -9.54
N ALA A 245 4.34 19.43 -10.19
CA ALA A 245 5.04 18.23 -9.73
C ALA A 245 5.44 18.36 -8.26
N VAL A 246 5.17 17.32 -7.47
CA VAL A 246 5.39 17.34 -6.02
C VAL A 246 6.86 17.64 -5.69
N PHE A 247 7.08 18.50 -4.70
CA PHE A 247 8.41 18.89 -4.22
C PHE A 247 8.50 18.62 -2.73
N ASN A 248 9.58 17.96 -2.28
CA ASN A 248 9.65 17.43 -0.92
C ASN A 248 8.36 16.64 -0.58
N PRO A 249 8.07 15.56 -1.32
CA PRO A 249 6.78 14.92 -1.30
C PRO A 249 6.47 14.23 0.03
N TYR A 250 5.26 14.44 0.53
CA TYR A 250 4.68 13.71 1.65
C TYR A 250 3.40 13.03 1.22
N ALA A 251 3.30 11.74 1.48
CA ALA A 251 2.02 11.05 1.46
C ALA A 251 1.39 11.14 2.84
N LEU A 252 0.15 11.64 2.92
CA LEU A 252 -0.63 11.51 4.15
C LEU A 252 -0.95 10.02 4.39
N SER A 253 -1.36 9.68 5.61
CA SER A 253 -1.77 8.29 5.90
C SER A 253 -2.94 7.83 5.02
N CYS A 254 -3.70 8.76 4.46
CA CYS A 254 -4.73 8.48 3.46
C CYS A 254 -4.22 8.27 2.02
N GLY A 255 -2.92 8.14 1.81
CA GLY A 255 -2.30 7.89 0.51
C GLY A 255 -2.10 9.11 -0.39
N HIS A 256 -2.87 10.19 -0.20
CA HIS A 256 -2.74 11.41 -1.01
C HIS A 256 -1.39 12.11 -0.84
N LEU A 257 -0.84 12.55 -1.97
CA LEU A 257 0.51 13.08 -2.11
C LEU A 257 0.52 14.61 -2.25
N PHE A 258 1.38 15.29 -1.51
CA PHE A 258 1.50 16.75 -1.52
C PHE A 258 2.96 17.20 -1.35
N CYS A 259 3.25 18.44 -1.72
CA CYS A 259 4.50 19.10 -1.32
C CYS A 259 4.47 19.37 0.19
N LYS A 260 5.62 19.25 0.88
CA LYS A 260 5.74 19.56 2.32
C LYS A 260 5.18 20.94 2.67
N MET A 261 5.59 21.97 1.92
CA MET A 261 5.13 23.34 2.17
C MET A 261 3.60 23.46 2.01
N CYS A 262 3.05 22.89 0.95
CA CYS A 262 1.62 22.98 0.65
C CYS A 262 0.78 22.35 1.75
N ILE A 263 1.18 21.18 2.24
CA ILE A 263 0.41 20.45 3.24
C ILE A 263 0.58 21.01 4.66
N CYS A 264 1.76 21.56 4.99
CA CYS A 264 1.96 22.36 6.20
C CYS A 264 1.04 23.59 6.21
N SER A 265 1.00 24.35 5.11
CA SER A 265 0.12 25.51 4.96
C SER A 265 -1.36 25.13 5.12
N ALA A 266 -1.79 24.02 4.50
CA ALA A 266 -3.17 23.53 4.62
C ALA A 266 -3.57 23.13 6.06
N ALA A 267 -2.61 22.73 6.90
CA ALA A 267 -2.83 22.46 8.32
C ALA A 267 -2.59 23.67 9.23
N SER A 268 -2.27 24.84 8.67
CA SER A 268 -1.87 26.04 9.44
C SER A 268 -0.67 25.78 10.36
N VAL A 269 0.31 25.01 9.87
CA VAL A 269 1.55 24.66 10.58
C VAL A 269 2.74 25.27 9.85
N MET A 270 3.75 25.70 10.58
CA MET A 270 4.98 26.21 9.97
C MET A 270 5.77 25.08 9.32
N ILE A 271 6.47 25.39 8.22
CA ILE A 271 7.20 24.38 7.44
C ILE A 271 8.31 23.71 8.28
N PHE A 272 8.92 24.46 9.20
CA PHE A 272 10.01 23.98 10.06
C PHE A 272 9.51 23.13 11.25
N GLU A 273 8.29 23.34 11.73
CA GLU A 273 7.65 22.48 12.75
C GLU A 273 7.31 21.11 12.16
N GLY A 274 6.91 21.10 10.88
CA GLY A 274 6.60 19.90 10.12
C GLY A 274 5.22 19.31 10.42
N LEU A 275 4.82 18.31 9.64
CA LEU A 275 3.45 17.79 9.63
C LEU A 275 2.98 17.20 10.98
N LYS A 276 3.90 16.76 11.84
CA LYS A 276 3.56 16.18 13.15
C LYS A 276 2.99 17.21 14.13
N ALA A 277 3.23 18.49 13.92
CA ALA A 277 2.64 19.57 14.71
C ALA A 277 1.20 19.91 14.26
N ALA A 278 0.68 19.27 13.20
CA ALA A 278 -0.68 19.51 12.73
C ALA A 278 -1.72 19.12 13.79
N PRO A 279 -2.75 19.97 14.00
CA PRO A 279 -3.88 19.62 14.86
C PRO A 279 -4.54 18.31 14.40
N ALA A 280 -5.00 17.48 15.34
CA ALA A 280 -5.68 16.21 15.03
C ALA A 280 -6.94 16.39 14.16
N VAL A 281 -7.54 17.57 14.20
CA VAL A 281 -8.71 17.97 13.39
C VAL A 281 -8.37 18.32 11.94
N SER A 282 -7.09 18.40 11.59
CA SER A 282 -6.64 18.72 10.24
C SER A 282 -7.09 17.66 9.24
N LYS A 283 -7.60 18.11 8.09
CA LYS A 283 -8.22 17.26 7.08
C LYS A 283 -7.35 17.15 5.84
N CYS A 284 -7.36 15.99 5.19
CA CYS A 284 -6.79 15.85 3.85
C CYS A 284 -7.45 16.86 2.88
N PRO A 285 -6.70 17.65 2.13
CA PRO A 285 -7.26 18.56 1.11
C PRO A 285 -8.01 17.86 -0.03
N VAL A 286 -7.74 16.56 -0.26
CA VAL A 286 -8.38 15.77 -1.32
C VAL A 286 -9.58 14.98 -0.79
N CYS A 287 -9.40 14.06 0.16
CA CYS A 287 -10.48 13.20 0.66
C CYS A 287 -11.21 13.73 1.90
N ARG A 288 -10.76 14.84 2.49
CA ARG A 288 -11.32 15.47 3.71
C ARG A 288 -11.29 14.60 4.97
N GLU A 289 -10.60 13.48 4.94
CA GLU A 289 -10.39 12.60 6.09
C GLU A 289 -9.57 13.30 7.18
N VAL A 290 -10.00 13.15 8.43
CA VAL A 290 -9.37 13.75 9.62
C VAL A 290 -8.26 12.85 10.17
N GLY A 291 -7.32 13.42 10.94
CA GLY A 291 -6.28 12.64 11.61
C GLY A 291 -5.19 12.08 10.70
N VAL A 292 -5.19 12.45 9.41
CA VAL A 292 -4.32 11.83 8.40
C VAL A 292 -2.86 12.29 8.44
N TYR A 293 -2.56 13.34 9.21
CA TYR A 293 -1.24 13.98 9.30
C TYR A 293 -0.26 13.25 10.22
N ALA A 294 -0.73 12.61 11.30
CA ALA A 294 0.12 12.04 12.33
C ALA A 294 1.08 10.96 11.79
N ASN A 295 0.58 10.15 10.85
CA ASN A 295 1.30 9.03 10.24
C ASN A 295 1.71 9.32 8.79
N SER A 296 1.94 10.59 8.43
CA SER A 296 2.43 10.95 7.10
C SER A 296 3.80 10.31 6.80
N VAL A 297 4.00 9.90 5.55
CA VAL A 297 5.26 9.31 5.05
C VAL A 297 5.99 10.36 4.22
N HIS A 298 7.24 10.64 4.58
CA HIS A 298 8.14 11.40 3.72
C HIS A 298 8.64 10.49 2.59
N MET A 299 8.41 10.92 1.34
CA MET A 299 8.61 10.12 0.14
C MET A 299 10.00 10.38 -0.44
N ALA A 300 11.03 9.87 0.24
CA ALA A 300 12.43 10.25 0.00
C ALA A 300 13.01 9.70 -1.30
N GLU A 301 12.64 8.48 -1.73
CA GLU A 301 13.08 7.95 -3.02
C GLU A 301 12.40 8.68 -4.18
N LEU A 302 11.13 9.02 -4.00
CA LEU A 302 10.41 9.84 -4.98
C LEU A 302 11.02 11.23 -5.08
N ASP A 303 11.36 11.85 -3.94
CA ASP A 303 12.07 13.13 -3.89
C ASP A 303 13.37 13.09 -4.71
N LEU A 304 14.19 12.06 -4.47
CA LEU A 304 15.44 11.85 -5.20
C LEU A 304 15.21 11.64 -6.71
N LEU A 305 14.19 10.86 -7.07
CA LEU A 305 13.84 10.61 -8.47
C LEU A 305 13.48 11.90 -9.19
N LEU A 306 12.62 12.73 -8.58
CA LEU A 306 12.17 14.00 -9.14
C LEU A 306 13.32 15.01 -9.21
N LYS A 307 14.16 15.08 -8.18
CA LYS A 307 15.38 15.90 -8.19
C LYS A 307 16.32 15.55 -9.34
N ASN A 308 16.51 14.26 -9.60
CA ASN A 308 17.42 13.80 -10.64
C ASN A 308 16.88 14.05 -12.05
N ARG A 309 15.55 13.97 -12.24
CA ARG A 309 14.91 14.10 -13.55
C ARG A 309 14.48 15.54 -13.89
N CYS A 310 14.20 16.39 -12.91
CA CYS A 310 13.69 17.75 -13.09
C CYS A 310 14.61 18.81 -12.44
N LYS A 311 15.91 18.82 -12.82
CA LYS A 311 16.95 19.59 -12.12
C LYS A 311 16.68 21.08 -11.97
N GLU A 312 16.29 21.78 -13.04
CA GLU A 312 16.09 23.23 -13.01
C GLU A 312 14.88 23.62 -12.15
N TYR A 313 13.72 23.00 -12.40
CA TYR A 313 12.52 23.13 -11.54
C TYR A 313 12.85 22.88 -10.07
N TRP A 314 13.61 21.82 -9.79
CA TRP A 314 13.99 21.45 -8.43
C TRP A 314 14.85 22.52 -7.74
N LYS A 315 15.80 23.10 -8.49
CA LYS A 315 16.69 24.15 -8.00
C LYS A 315 15.91 25.42 -7.69
N GLU A 316 15.05 25.86 -8.61
CA GLU A 316 14.19 27.04 -8.42
C GLU A 316 13.26 26.86 -7.22
N ARG A 317 12.60 25.70 -7.13
CA ARG A 317 11.66 25.41 -6.04
C ARG A 317 12.36 25.34 -4.68
N CYS A 318 13.56 24.77 -4.63
CA CYS A 318 14.38 24.73 -3.41
C CYS A 318 14.74 26.13 -2.91
N ILE A 319 15.11 27.05 -3.81
CA ILE A 319 15.40 28.45 -3.45
C ILE A 319 14.14 29.14 -2.90
N ALA A 320 13.01 29.01 -3.60
CA ALA A 320 11.74 29.61 -3.21
C ALA A 320 11.26 29.10 -1.83
N GLU A 321 11.25 27.78 -1.61
CA GLU A 321 10.82 27.22 -0.32
C GLU A 321 11.77 27.57 0.81
N ARG A 322 13.09 27.64 0.56
CA ARG A 322 14.07 28.08 1.57
C ARG A 322 13.83 29.53 1.98
N ALA A 323 13.57 30.42 1.02
CA ALA A 323 13.24 31.82 1.32
C ALA A 323 11.97 31.92 2.18
N GLN A 324 10.94 31.12 1.85
CA GLN A 324 9.70 31.08 2.64
C GLN A 324 9.92 30.54 4.06
N MET A 325 10.75 29.49 4.22
CA MET A 325 11.09 28.95 5.55
C MET A 325 11.81 29.99 6.42
N VAL A 326 12.78 30.72 5.86
CA VAL A 326 13.51 31.77 6.60
C VAL A 326 12.55 32.89 7.03
N LYS A 327 11.62 33.29 6.14
CA LYS A 327 10.59 34.29 6.44
C LYS A 327 9.69 33.82 7.60
N GLN A 328 9.14 32.62 7.53
CA GLN A 328 8.30 32.05 8.59
C GLN A 328 9.03 31.96 9.93
N SER A 329 10.29 31.50 9.94
CA SER A 329 11.08 31.43 11.16
C SER A 329 11.28 32.81 11.78
N LYS A 330 11.56 33.84 10.97
CA LYS A 330 11.70 35.21 11.46
C LYS A 330 10.40 35.71 12.09
N GLU A 331 9.28 35.57 11.39
CA GLU A 331 7.96 35.99 11.88
C GLU A 331 7.58 35.28 13.19
N TYR A 332 7.89 33.97 13.29
CA TYR A 332 7.68 33.19 14.50
C TYR A 332 8.49 33.74 15.68
N TRP A 333 9.81 33.92 15.52
CA TRP A 333 10.66 34.43 16.59
C TRP A 333 10.30 35.86 16.99
N ASP A 334 9.98 36.73 16.03
CA ASP A 334 9.50 38.09 16.30
C ASP A 334 8.21 38.07 17.13
N SER A 335 7.26 37.17 16.83
CA SER A 335 6.03 37.00 17.60
C SER A 335 6.28 36.45 19.00
N GLN A 336 7.19 35.48 19.14
CA GLN A 336 7.57 34.94 20.45
C GLN A 336 8.25 35.99 21.32
N THR A 337 9.13 36.81 20.74
CA THR A 337 9.78 37.93 21.44
C THR A 337 8.77 38.97 21.89
N LYS A 338 7.83 39.37 21.03
CA LYS A 338 6.76 40.32 21.42
C LYS A 338 5.90 39.77 22.57
N SER A 339 5.51 38.50 22.48
CA SER A 339 4.73 37.83 23.52
C SER A 339 5.50 37.77 24.85
N ALA A 340 6.80 37.48 24.81
CA ALA A 340 7.67 37.46 26.00
C ALA A 340 7.87 38.86 26.61
N LEU A 341 7.85 39.91 25.77
CA LEU A 341 7.93 41.31 26.20
C LEU A 341 6.56 41.89 26.62
N GLY A 342 5.46 41.16 26.42
CA GLY A 342 4.10 41.62 26.72
C GLY A 342 3.59 42.74 25.80
N ILE A 343 4.13 42.83 24.57
CA ILE A 343 3.80 43.85 23.56
C ILE A 343 2.76 43.33 22.57
#